data_AF-A0A953HP00-F1
#
_entry.id   AF-A0A953HP00-F1
#
_cell.length_a   1.000
_cell.length_b   1.000
_cell.length_c   1.000
_cell.angle_alpha   90.00
_cell.angle_beta   90.00
_cell.angle_gamma   90.00
#
_symmetry.space_group_name_H-M   'P 1'
#
loop_
_entity.id
_entity.type
_entity.pdbx_description
1 polymer ?
#
loop_
_entity_poly.entity_id
_entity_poly.type
_entity_poly.pdbx_seq_one_letter_code
_entity_poly.pdbx_strand_id
1 'polypeptide(L)'
;MLNKTMMTNMLLTILTALVLFSCSKDDPGTPPPEPPTPPGEGDLDLPPLDPQLVAEGKDIFRYDTFGDETFWTDVLQMNKVVETAVSPATALSVGLKVDAEALPAPVVEAIQNGEVDLNDPQTTLVLLQLNAVVGVQGQVSENSDGSLSLDRMGVTCALCHSTVDDSFAAGIGKRLDGWANRDLDPGLIISLSPALDQETKDVYASWGPGIYDPRFNHDGLNNPVVIPPAYGLYGLPKAIFTGDGDIEHEPVGPVAYWNRYVAVTQMHGHGYFLDDRIDWEVDYREDDDLVTDKLPALQAYQFSISAPAPPAGSFDGAAAVRGKALFSGKAQCASCHSGPLFTDVVDGGKLHPPSASVALDKDYVKRSATKQWRVSPLKGIWQHPPYFHDGSAATLEDVVSRYNQEHNLNLSASEQADLTEYLKSL
;
A
#
# COMPACT_ATOMS: atom_id res chain seq x y z
N MET A 1 101.04 -11.45 -30.34
CA MET A 1 101.29 -11.53 -28.88
C MET A 1 99.94 -11.47 -28.19
N LEU A 2 99.68 -12.40 -27.25
CA LEU A 2 98.46 -12.58 -26.41
C LEU A 2 97.12 -12.78 -27.19
N ASN A 3 96.36 -13.88 -27.01
CA ASN A 3 95.59 -14.35 -25.83
C ASN A 3 94.54 -13.31 -25.35
N LYS A 4 93.28 -13.61 -25.00
CA LYS A 4 92.47 -14.86 -24.86
C LYS A 4 90.98 -14.44 -24.66
N THR A 5 89.88 -15.23 -24.77
CA THR A 5 89.61 -16.68 -24.97
C THR A 5 88.28 -16.84 -25.79
N MET A 6 87.94 -18.06 -26.21
CA MET A 6 86.61 -18.48 -26.71
C MET A 6 85.50 -18.50 -25.63
N MET A 7 84.22 -18.36 -26.02
CA MET A 7 83.18 -19.40 -25.77
C MET A 7 81.86 -19.19 -26.56
N THR A 8 81.75 -19.96 -27.64
CA THR A 8 80.62 -20.72 -28.22
C THR A 8 79.15 -20.49 -27.81
N ASN A 9 78.31 -20.30 -28.85
CA ASN A 9 76.88 -20.62 -29.04
C ASN A 9 75.84 -20.54 -27.90
N MET A 10 74.78 -19.78 -28.15
CA MET A 10 73.43 -20.37 -28.23
C MET A 10 72.57 -19.66 -29.29
N LEU A 11 71.79 -20.44 -30.03
CA LEU A 11 70.96 -19.97 -31.16
C LEU A 11 69.56 -19.57 -30.65
N LEU A 12 69.06 -18.38 -30.99
CA LEU A 12 67.61 -18.14 -31.03
C LEU A 12 67.24 -17.02 -32.03
N THR A 13 66.74 -17.42 -33.19
CA THR A 13 66.10 -16.52 -34.16
C THR A 13 64.74 -16.08 -33.64
N ILE A 14 64.61 -14.80 -33.26
CA ILE A 14 63.31 -14.17 -33.01
C ILE A 14 62.85 -13.50 -34.31
N LEU A 15 61.80 -14.05 -34.91
CA LEU A 15 61.21 -13.54 -36.14
C LEU A 15 60.35 -12.31 -35.81
N THR A 16 60.61 -11.18 -36.47
CA THR A 16 59.79 -9.98 -36.36
C THR A 16 58.43 -10.18 -37.04
N ALA A 17 57.34 -10.09 -36.25
CA ALA A 17 55.99 -9.91 -36.76
C ALA A 17 55.42 -8.59 -36.21
N LEU A 18 55.44 -7.54 -37.04
CA LEU A 18 54.72 -6.30 -36.75
C LEU A 18 53.23 -6.56 -36.92
N VAL A 19 52.48 -6.71 -35.82
CA VAL A 19 51.02 -6.75 -35.89
C VAL A 19 50.51 -5.31 -35.97
N LEU A 20 50.22 -4.87 -37.19
CA LEU A 20 49.40 -3.70 -37.43
C LEU A 20 47.98 -4.01 -36.95
N PHE A 21 47.58 -3.43 -35.81
CA PHE A 21 46.17 -3.45 -35.41
C PHE A 21 45.36 -2.58 -36.38
N SER A 22 44.78 -3.25 -37.38
CA SER A 22 43.78 -2.66 -38.26
C SER A 22 42.54 -2.31 -37.44
N CYS A 23 41.98 -1.12 -37.66
CA CYS A 23 40.70 -0.74 -37.05
C CYS A 23 39.57 -1.59 -37.66
N SER A 24 39.13 -2.62 -36.93
CA SER A 24 37.84 -3.24 -37.19
C SER A 24 36.74 -2.30 -36.70
N LYS A 25 35.86 -1.89 -37.61
CA LYS A 25 34.48 -1.58 -37.22
C LYS A 25 33.81 -2.92 -36.90
N ASP A 26 33.11 -2.97 -35.77
CA ASP A 26 31.91 -3.77 -35.49
C ASP A 26 31.82 -4.04 -33.99
N ASP A 27 31.34 -3.04 -33.24
CA ASP A 27 30.21 -3.21 -32.33
C ASP A 27 29.70 -1.80 -31.96
N PRO A 28 28.42 -1.46 -32.20
CA PRO A 28 27.80 -0.31 -31.55
C PRO A 28 27.53 -0.72 -30.11
N GLY A 29 28.58 -0.72 -29.29
CA GLY A 29 28.49 -1.04 -27.87
C GLY A 29 27.33 -0.27 -27.26
N THR A 30 26.51 -0.97 -26.47
CA THR A 30 25.34 -0.40 -25.81
C THR A 30 25.71 0.95 -25.21
N PRO A 31 24.92 2.02 -25.47
CA PRO A 31 25.18 3.31 -24.84
C PRO A 31 25.36 3.11 -23.34
N PRO A 32 26.28 3.86 -22.68
CA PRO A 32 26.28 3.88 -21.22
C PRO A 32 24.85 4.21 -20.77
N PRO A 33 24.29 3.49 -19.78
CA PRO A 33 22.90 3.67 -19.37
C PRO A 33 22.67 5.16 -19.08
N GLU A 34 21.58 5.71 -19.61
CA GLU A 34 21.26 7.12 -19.39
C GLU A 34 21.20 7.40 -17.88
N PRO A 35 21.69 8.57 -17.43
CA PRO A 35 21.63 8.91 -16.01
C PRO A 35 20.16 8.86 -15.55
N PRO A 36 19.86 8.24 -14.40
CA PRO A 36 18.48 8.08 -13.96
C PRO A 36 17.79 9.44 -13.85
N THR A 37 16.57 9.52 -14.38
CA THR A 37 15.76 10.74 -14.39
C THR A 37 15.66 11.32 -12.97
N PRO A 38 15.82 12.65 -12.78
CA PRO A 38 15.80 13.21 -11.44
C PRO A 38 14.49 12.95 -10.68
N PRO A 39 14.51 12.94 -9.33
CA PRO A 39 13.32 12.66 -8.53
C PRO A 39 12.20 13.67 -8.81
N GLY A 40 11.02 13.16 -9.18
CA GLY A 40 9.84 13.95 -9.52
C GLY A 40 9.85 14.58 -10.91
N GLU A 41 10.87 14.31 -11.73
CA GLU A 41 11.00 14.82 -13.09
C GLU A 41 10.77 13.69 -14.13
N GLY A 42 10.49 14.07 -15.37
CA GLY A 42 10.07 13.14 -16.43
C GLY A 42 8.55 13.00 -16.58
N ASP A 43 8.15 12.22 -17.57
CA ASP A 43 6.78 11.80 -17.83
C ASP A 43 6.73 10.26 -17.80
N LEU A 44 5.56 9.69 -17.51
CA LEU A 44 5.33 8.25 -17.56
C LEU A 44 4.82 7.78 -18.93
N ASP A 45 4.33 8.70 -19.79
CA ASP A 45 3.75 8.42 -21.13
C ASP A 45 2.73 7.27 -21.10
N LEU A 46 1.90 7.25 -20.05
CA LEU A 46 0.88 6.21 -19.85
C LEU A 46 -0.37 6.52 -20.68
N PRO A 47 -1.04 5.49 -21.23
CA PRO A 47 -2.30 5.68 -21.91
C PRO A 47 -3.36 6.25 -20.96
N PRO A 48 -4.35 7.01 -21.47
CA PRO A 48 -5.48 7.41 -20.65
C PRO A 48 -6.27 6.19 -20.18
N LEU A 49 -6.64 6.17 -18.90
CA LEU A 49 -7.55 5.16 -18.34
C LEU A 49 -8.95 5.31 -18.96
N ASP A 50 -9.64 4.19 -19.18
CA ASP A 50 -11.02 4.18 -19.67
C ASP A 50 -11.96 4.76 -18.58
N PRO A 51 -12.67 5.88 -18.84
CA PRO A 51 -13.54 6.50 -17.84
C PRO A 51 -14.72 5.63 -17.38
N GLN A 52 -15.21 4.73 -18.23
CA GLN A 52 -16.29 3.80 -17.85
C GLN A 52 -15.76 2.75 -16.89
N LEU A 53 -14.61 2.16 -17.22
CA LEU A 53 -13.93 1.14 -16.40
C LEU A 53 -13.49 1.70 -15.03
N VAL A 54 -13.06 2.97 -15.00
CA VAL A 54 -12.74 3.71 -13.77
C VAL A 54 -13.99 3.96 -12.91
N ALA A 55 -15.14 4.25 -13.52
CA ALA A 55 -16.40 4.46 -12.80
C ALA A 55 -16.92 3.14 -12.20
N GLU A 56 -16.90 2.05 -12.97
CA GLU A 56 -17.25 0.70 -12.51
C GLU A 56 -16.32 0.25 -11.37
N GLY A 57 -15.01 0.46 -11.51
CA GLY A 57 -14.04 0.15 -10.47
C GLY A 57 -14.22 0.95 -9.18
N LYS A 58 -14.76 2.17 -9.27
CA LYS A 58 -15.09 2.99 -8.11
C LYS A 58 -16.25 2.41 -7.32
N ASP A 59 -17.28 1.95 -8.01
CA ASP A 59 -18.44 1.33 -7.37
C ASP A 59 -18.03 -0.01 -6.75
N ILE A 60 -17.21 -0.82 -7.44
CA ILE A 60 -16.61 -2.05 -6.90
C ILE A 60 -15.81 -1.77 -5.62
N PHE A 61 -14.87 -0.82 -5.68
CA PHE A 61 -14.01 -0.47 -4.54
C PHE A 61 -14.79 -0.03 -3.29
N ARG A 62 -15.94 0.62 -3.48
CA ARG A 62 -16.75 1.23 -2.41
C ARG A 62 -17.85 0.34 -1.83
N TYR A 63 -18.41 -0.56 -2.65
CA TYR A 63 -19.68 -1.23 -2.35
C TYR A 63 -19.69 -2.73 -2.66
N ASP A 64 -18.68 -3.29 -3.34
CA ASP A 64 -18.67 -4.71 -3.66
C ASP A 64 -17.97 -5.53 -2.56
N THR A 65 -18.73 -6.47 -2.02
CA THR A 65 -18.35 -7.42 -0.97
C THR A 65 -17.73 -8.70 -1.53
N PHE A 66 -17.78 -8.91 -2.84
CA PHE A 66 -17.39 -10.15 -3.51
C PHE A 66 -18.10 -11.40 -2.96
N GLY A 67 -19.27 -11.24 -2.30
CA GLY A 67 -19.98 -12.34 -1.64
C GLY A 67 -19.49 -12.68 -0.22
N ASP A 68 -18.59 -11.88 0.34
CA ASP A 68 -17.98 -12.13 1.66
C ASP A 68 -18.97 -12.13 2.83
N GLU A 69 -20.23 -11.77 2.61
CA GLU A 69 -21.27 -11.83 3.63
C GLU A 69 -21.48 -13.26 4.15
N THR A 70 -21.19 -14.31 3.37
CA THR A 70 -21.24 -15.69 3.89
C THR A 70 -20.24 -15.90 5.01
N PHE A 71 -19.06 -15.29 4.92
CA PHE A 71 -18.07 -15.34 5.99
C PHE A 71 -18.40 -14.36 7.13
N TRP A 72 -18.63 -13.08 6.84
CA TRP A 72 -18.84 -12.07 7.89
C TRP A 72 -20.14 -12.26 8.67
N THR A 73 -21.20 -12.75 8.01
CA THR A 73 -22.49 -13.04 8.64
C THR A 73 -22.57 -14.47 9.15
N ASP A 74 -22.39 -15.48 8.29
CA ASP A 74 -22.77 -16.84 8.64
C ASP A 74 -21.67 -17.53 9.48
N VAL A 75 -20.39 -17.24 9.21
CA VAL A 75 -19.24 -17.79 9.95
C VAL A 75 -18.88 -16.92 11.16
N LEU A 76 -18.49 -15.65 10.96
CA LEU A 76 -18.05 -14.76 12.03
C LEU A 76 -19.20 -14.21 12.88
N GLN A 77 -20.44 -14.20 12.38
CA GLN A 77 -21.62 -13.70 13.12
C GLN A 77 -21.48 -12.25 13.60
N MET A 78 -20.78 -11.42 12.80
CA MET A 78 -20.53 -10.02 13.15
C MET A 78 -21.81 -9.19 13.18
N ASN A 79 -22.84 -9.58 12.43
CA ASN A 79 -24.14 -8.89 12.46
C ASN A 79 -24.74 -8.88 13.88
N LYS A 80 -24.63 -9.99 14.62
CA LYS A 80 -25.10 -10.09 16.03
C LYS A 80 -24.33 -9.17 16.96
N VAL A 81 -23.03 -8.97 16.70
CA VAL A 81 -22.19 -8.01 17.45
C VAL A 81 -22.67 -6.59 17.17
N VAL A 82 -22.91 -6.27 15.90
CA VAL A 82 -23.37 -4.95 15.47
C VAL A 82 -24.72 -4.60 16.09
N GLU A 83 -25.73 -5.48 15.92
CA GLU A 83 -27.09 -5.28 16.46
C GLU A 83 -27.12 -5.06 17.98
N THR A 84 -26.23 -5.70 18.74
CA THR A 84 -26.31 -5.74 20.20
C THR A 84 -25.37 -4.78 20.93
N ALA A 85 -24.27 -4.34 20.30
CA ALA A 85 -23.19 -3.64 21.00
C ALA A 85 -22.51 -2.49 20.22
N VAL A 86 -22.72 -2.38 18.89
CA VAL A 86 -22.00 -1.37 18.08
C VAL A 86 -22.91 -0.18 17.78
N SER A 87 -22.85 0.82 18.66
CA SER A 87 -23.35 2.16 18.37
C SER A 87 -22.45 2.93 17.39
N PRO A 88 -22.91 4.03 16.77
CA PRO A 88 -22.04 4.90 15.97
C PRO A 88 -20.80 5.38 16.73
N ALA A 89 -20.93 5.74 18.02
CA ALA A 89 -19.80 6.14 18.85
C ALA A 89 -18.80 4.98 19.06
N THR A 90 -19.31 3.75 19.25
CA THR A 90 -18.48 2.53 19.32
C THR A 90 -17.74 2.31 18.00
N ALA A 91 -18.44 2.40 16.87
CA ALA A 91 -17.89 2.21 15.53
C ALA A 91 -16.76 3.22 15.22
N LEU A 92 -17.00 4.51 15.48
CA LEU A 92 -16.00 5.57 15.32
C LEU A 92 -14.77 5.35 16.24
N SER A 93 -14.97 4.82 17.45
CA SER A 93 -13.87 4.58 18.41
C SER A 93 -12.90 3.47 17.97
N VAL A 94 -13.30 2.59 17.05
CA VAL A 94 -12.46 1.57 16.41
C VAL A 94 -12.09 1.93 14.96
N GLY A 95 -12.27 3.21 14.60
CA GLY A 95 -11.81 3.79 13.33
C GLY A 95 -12.66 3.51 12.10
N LEU A 96 -13.87 2.95 12.25
CA LEU A 96 -14.86 3.01 11.17
C LEU A 96 -15.19 4.48 10.87
N LYS A 97 -15.48 4.80 9.61
CA LYS A 97 -15.74 6.17 9.14
C LYS A 97 -17.16 6.29 8.58
N VAL A 98 -17.73 7.48 8.63
CA VAL A 98 -19.07 7.77 8.08
C VAL A 98 -18.96 8.81 6.96
N ASP A 99 -19.45 8.45 5.78
CA ASP A 99 -19.52 9.30 4.60
C ASP A 99 -20.69 10.28 4.71
N ALA A 100 -20.37 11.54 5.02
CA ALA A 100 -21.36 12.60 5.14
C ALA A 100 -22.04 12.94 3.80
N GLU A 101 -21.42 12.66 2.66
CA GLU A 101 -22.03 12.88 1.33
C GLU A 101 -23.12 11.82 1.01
N ALA A 102 -23.16 10.69 1.74
CA ALA A 102 -24.21 9.66 1.63
C ALA A 102 -25.45 9.93 2.50
N LEU A 103 -25.34 10.81 3.51
CA LEU A 103 -26.42 11.09 4.45
C LEU A 103 -27.47 12.05 3.85
N PRO A 104 -28.78 11.76 3.93
CA PRO A 104 -29.81 12.72 3.57
C PRO A 104 -29.70 14.00 4.43
N ALA A 105 -29.89 15.17 3.82
CA ALA A 105 -29.74 16.46 4.52
C ALA A 105 -30.52 16.57 5.86
N PRO A 106 -31.76 16.04 6.02
CA PRO A 106 -32.44 16.04 7.32
C PRO A 106 -31.74 15.19 8.40
N VAL A 107 -31.05 14.11 8.02
CA VAL A 107 -30.25 13.29 8.95
C VAL A 107 -29.01 14.06 9.40
N VAL A 108 -28.35 14.76 8.47
CA VAL A 108 -27.20 15.63 8.77
C VAL A 108 -27.60 16.74 9.75
N GLU A 109 -28.75 17.40 9.53
CA GLU A 109 -29.29 18.43 10.43
C GLU A 109 -29.66 17.86 11.81
N ALA A 110 -30.32 16.70 11.86
CA ALA A 110 -30.66 16.03 13.12
C ALA A 110 -29.42 15.65 13.95
N ILE A 111 -28.34 15.17 13.32
CA ILE A 111 -27.07 14.90 14.01
C ILE A 111 -26.45 16.20 14.54
N GLN A 112 -26.46 17.29 13.75
CA GLN A 112 -25.93 18.59 14.19
C GLN A 112 -26.70 19.20 15.37
N ASN A 113 -28.02 18.98 15.43
CA ASN A 113 -28.86 19.42 16.54
C ASN A 113 -28.77 18.52 17.78
N GLY A 114 -28.09 17.36 17.70
CA GLY A 114 -28.05 16.37 18.78
C GLY A 114 -29.36 15.60 18.96
N GLU A 115 -30.17 15.50 17.90
CA GLU A 115 -31.46 14.79 17.88
C GLU A 115 -31.32 13.29 17.58
N VAL A 116 -30.14 12.84 17.13
CA VAL A 116 -29.81 11.44 16.86
C VAL A 116 -28.97 10.86 18.01
N ASP A 117 -29.38 9.74 18.59
CA ASP A 117 -28.57 9.06 19.60
C ASP A 117 -27.45 8.23 18.94
N LEU A 118 -26.23 8.75 19.07
CA LEU A 118 -25.01 8.09 18.59
C LEU A 118 -24.53 6.95 19.50
N ASN A 119 -25.26 6.63 20.58
CA ASN A 119 -25.00 5.50 21.47
C ASN A 119 -25.99 4.33 21.26
N ASP A 120 -26.98 4.48 20.37
CA ASP A 120 -27.93 3.43 20.02
C ASP A 120 -27.41 2.59 18.83
N PRO A 121 -27.24 1.25 18.95
CA PRO A 121 -26.93 0.37 17.83
C PRO A 121 -27.93 0.45 16.66
N GLN A 122 -29.20 0.80 16.91
CA GLN A 122 -30.18 0.98 15.85
C GLN A 122 -29.80 2.13 14.90
N THR A 123 -29.14 3.18 15.40
CA THR A 123 -28.57 4.24 14.56
C THR A 123 -27.49 3.71 13.62
N THR A 124 -26.68 2.73 14.04
CA THR A 124 -25.70 2.07 13.15
C THR A 124 -26.40 1.34 12.01
N LEU A 125 -27.54 0.69 12.28
CA LEU A 125 -28.31 0.00 11.23
C LEU A 125 -28.93 0.98 10.22
N VAL A 126 -29.37 2.16 10.66
CA VAL A 126 -29.78 3.25 9.75
C VAL A 126 -28.60 3.71 8.88
N LEU A 127 -27.41 3.90 9.46
CA LEU A 127 -26.21 4.30 8.70
C LEU A 127 -25.78 3.23 7.67
N LEU A 128 -25.93 1.94 8.00
CA LEU A 128 -25.70 0.84 7.07
C LEU A 128 -26.74 0.81 5.94
N GLN A 129 -28.03 0.98 6.26
CA GLN A 129 -29.11 1.05 5.26
C GLN A 129 -28.95 2.23 4.29
N LEU A 130 -28.29 3.31 4.72
CA LEU A 130 -27.93 4.48 3.90
C LEU A 130 -26.60 4.31 3.12
N ASN A 131 -25.91 3.17 3.26
CA ASN A 131 -24.54 2.95 2.74
C ASN A 131 -23.52 4.02 3.18
N ALA A 132 -23.75 4.61 4.36
CA ALA A 132 -22.95 5.72 4.88
C ALA A 132 -21.74 5.24 5.70
N VAL A 133 -21.74 4.00 6.22
CA VAL A 133 -20.54 3.42 6.86
C VAL A 133 -19.52 3.08 5.78
N VAL A 134 -18.38 3.77 5.78
CA VAL A 134 -17.34 3.59 4.76
C VAL A 134 -16.77 2.18 4.88
N GLY A 135 -16.88 1.41 3.80
CA GLY A 135 -16.26 0.10 3.68
C GLY A 135 -17.09 -1.08 4.18
N VAL A 136 -18.24 -0.86 4.81
CA VAL A 136 -19.12 -1.92 5.34
C VAL A 136 -20.45 -1.86 4.60
N GLN A 137 -20.92 -2.99 4.09
CA GLN A 137 -22.26 -3.11 3.49
C GLN A 137 -23.18 -3.89 4.41
N GLY A 138 -24.47 -3.52 4.42
CA GLY A 138 -25.47 -4.16 5.27
C GLY A 138 -26.83 -4.27 4.58
N GLN A 139 -27.42 -5.46 4.62
CA GLN A 139 -28.83 -5.67 4.27
C GLN A 139 -29.64 -5.58 5.57
N VAL A 140 -30.49 -4.55 5.66
CA VAL A 140 -31.22 -4.19 6.88
C VAL A 140 -32.73 -4.25 6.63
N SER A 141 -33.42 -5.04 7.44
CA SER A 141 -34.89 -5.17 7.44
C SER A 141 -35.52 -4.54 8.68
N GLU A 142 -36.85 -4.32 8.62
CA GLU A 142 -37.66 -3.79 9.71
C GLU A 142 -38.52 -4.90 10.31
N ASN A 143 -38.42 -5.09 11.63
CA ASN A 143 -39.21 -6.02 12.41
C ASN A 143 -40.64 -5.51 12.64
N SER A 144 -41.55 -6.41 13.01
CA SER A 144 -42.97 -6.06 13.24
C SER A 144 -43.23 -5.08 14.39
N ASP A 145 -42.23 -4.79 15.22
CA ASP A 145 -42.29 -3.79 16.29
C ASP A 145 -41.63 -2.45 15.93
N GLY A 146 -41.11 -2.31 14.71
CA GLY A 146 -40.41 -1.12 14.21
C GLY A 146 -38.91 -1.07 14.52
N SER A 147 -38.34 -2.11 15.14
CA SER A 147 -36.88 -2.24 15.27
C SER A 147 -36.24 -2.70 13.96
N LEU A 148 -34.98 -2.37 13.74
CA LEU A 148 -34.18 -2.81 12.60
C LEU A 148 -33.35 -4.05 12.94
N SER A 149 -33.17 -4.92 11.96
CA SER A 149 -32.31 -6.11 12.01
C SER A 149 -31.32 -6.15 10.85
N LEU A 150 -30.12 -6.68 11.10
CA LEU A 150 -29.02 -6.78 10.13
C LEU A 150 -28.94 -8.21 9.58
N ASP A 151 -29.67 -8.46 8.49
CA ASP A 151 -29.81 -9.78 7.89
C ASP A 151 -28.51 -10.31 7.29
N ARG A 152 -27.73 -9.41 6.67
CA ARG A 152 -26.42 -9.70 6.07
C ARG A 152 -25.51 -8.49 6.26
N MET A 153 -24.22 -8.75 6.49
CA MET A 153 -23.17 -7.74 6.37
C MET A 153 -21.91 -8.32 5.73
N GLY A 154 -21.16 -7.45 5.06
CA GLY A 154 -19.89 -7.74 4.41
C GLY A 154 -18.99 -6.51 4.38
N VAL A 155 -17.75 -6.65 3.92
CA VAL A 155 -16.80 -5.53 3.84
C VAL A 155 -16.29 -5.32 2.42
N THR A 156 -15.61 -4.20 2.17
CA THR A 156 -15.15 -3.81 0.83
C THR A 156 -13.74 -3.23 0.91
N CYS A 157 -13.08 -3.04 -0.24
CA CYS A 157 -11.74 -2.45 -0.30
C CYS A 157 -11.66 -1.08 0.41
N ALA A 158 -12.75 -0.30 0.40
CA ALA A 158 -12.82 1.00 1.04
C ALA A 158 -12.71 0.97 2.58
N LEU A 159 -12.89 -0.17 3.26
CA LEU A 159 -12.77 -0.26 4.73
C LEU A 159 -11.37 0.15 5.22
N CYS A 160 -10.34 -0.45 4.62
CA CYS A 160 -8.94 -0.19 4.96
C CYS A 160 -8.34 0.95 4.12
N HIS A 161 -8.80 1.13 2.87
CA HIS A 161 -8.19 2.06 1.91
C HIS A 161 -9.02 3.31 1.64
N SER A 162 -9.97 3.68 2.51
CA SER A 162 -10.57 5.02 2.51
C SER A 162 -10.62 5.60 3.91
N THR A 163 -10.51 6.92 4.00
CA THR A 163 -10.86 7.68 5.21
C THR A 163 -11.86 8.79 4.86
N VAL A 164 -12.10 9.71 5.77
CA VAL A 164 -12.85 10.94 5.52
C VAL A 164 -12.02 12.17 5.89
N ASP A 165 -12.42 13.34 5.40
CA ASP A 165 -11.74 14.62 5.64
C ASP A 165 -12.11 15.32 6.97
N ASP A 166 -12.86 14.64 7.84
CA ASP A 166 -13.41 15.15 9.11
C ASP A 166 -14.19 16.49 9.00
N SER A 167 -14.69 16.84 7.81
CA SER A 167 -15.40 18.12 7.57
C SER A 167 -16.73 18.26 8.32
N PHE A 168 -17.26 17.17 8.89
CA PHE A 168 -18.46 17.20 9.72
C PHE A 168 -18.12 16.96 11.21
N ALA A 169 -17.38 15.90 11.51
CA ALA A 169 -16.87 15.58 12.85
C ALA A 169 -15.66 14.63 12.74
N ALA A 170 -14.95 14.35 13.83
CA ALA A 170 -13.89 13.33 13.82
C ALA A 170 -14.45 11.96 13.41
N GLY A 171 -13.92 11.40 12.32
CA GLY A 171 -14.40 10.17 11.69
C GLY A 171 -15.65 10.31 10.82
N ILE A 172 -16.16 11.54 10.60
CA ILE A 172 -17.34 11.83 9.77
C ILE A 172 -17.05 12.99 8.81
N GLY A 173 -17.18 12.75 7.52
CA GLY A 173 -16.90 13.77 6.51
C GLY A 173 -17.00 13.24 5.10
N LYS A 174 -16.40 13.95 4.17
CA LYS A 174 -16.33 13.53 2.77
C LYS A 174 -15.34 12.38 2.60
N ARG A 175 -15.74 11.33 1.89
CA ARG A 175 -14.89 10.16 1.59
C ARG A 175 -13.65 10.50 0.77
N LEU A 176 -12.49 10.04 1.24
CA LEU A 176 -11.18 10.12 0.62
C LEU A 176 -10.70 8.71 0.27
N ASP A 177 -10.93 8.26 -0.96
CA ASP A 177 -10.54 6.93 -1.43
C ASP A 177 -9.03 6.86 -1.75
N GLY A 178 -8.42 5.71 -1.50
CA GLY A 178 -6.99 5.45 -1.63
C GLY A 178 -6.16 5.95 -0.44
N TRP A 179 -6.74 6.71 0.49
CA TRP A 179 -6.11 7.16 1.71
C TRP A 179 -6.22 6.04 2.75
N ALA A 180 -5.10 5.63 3.34
CA ALA A 180 -5.10 4.55 4.34
C ALA A 180 -5.89 4.96 5.60
N ASN A 181 -6.80 4.10 6.05
CA ASN A 181 -7.52 4.30 7.30
C ASN A 181 -6.60 3.98 8.50
N ARG A 182 -5.86 4.99 8.96
CA ARG A 182 -4.86 4.87 10.03
C ARG A 182 -5.44 4.67 11.43
N ASP A 183 -6.74 4.87 11.60
CA ASP A 183 -7.41 4.75 12.90
C ASP A 183 -8.21 3.45 13.02
N LEU A 184 -8.46 2.74 11.90
CA LEU A 184 -9.17 1.46 11.88
C LEU A 184 -8.41 0.43 12.71
N ASP A 185 -9.09 -0.30 13.58
CA ASP A 185 -8.53 -1.47 14.27
C ASP A 185 -9.20 -2.76 13.76
N PRO A 186 -8.75 -3.35 12.63
CA PRO A 186 -9.37 -4.55 12.07
C PRO A 186 -9.23 -5.73 13.03
N GLY A 187 -8.12 -5.80 13.76
CA GLY A 187 -7.83 -6.86 14.71
C GLY A 187 -8.82 -6.86 15.87
N LEU A 188 -9.02 -5.71 16.52
CA LEU A 188 -10.06 -5.55 17.54
C LEU A 188 -11.45 -5.87 16.98
N ILE A 189 -11.82 -5.33 15.81
CA ILE A 189 -13.14 -5.58 15.19
C ILE A 189 -13.38 -7.09 14.99
N ILE A 190 -12.43 -7.80 14.37
CA ILE A 190 -12.55 -9.25 14.13
C ILE A 190 -12.60 -10.02 15.46
N SER A 191 -11.82 -9.61 16.47
CA SER A 191 -11.80 -10.26 17.79
C SER A 191 -13.15 -10.22 18.54
N LEU A 192 -14.06 -9.32 18.16
CA LEU A 192 -15.42 -9.27 18.74
C LEU A 192 -16.31 -10.44 18.30
N SER A 193 -15.97 -11.14 17.22
CA SER A 193 -16.74 -12.27 16.69
C SER A 193 -17.03 -13.32 17.78
N PRO A 194 -18.29 -13.73 18.01
CA PRO A 194 -18.59 -14.80 18.96
C PRO A 194 -18.15 -16.19 18.47
N ALA A 195 -17.77 -16.34 17.19
CA ALA A 195 -17.38 -17.61 16.59
C ALA A 195 -15.90 -17.98 16.82
N LEU A 196 -15.05 -16.98 17.10
CA LEU A 196 -13.62 -17.20 17.33
C LEU A 196 -13.32 -17.68 18.76
N ASP A 197 -12.33 -18.56 18.89
CA ASP A 197 -11.76 -18.96 20.17
C ASP A 197 -10.92 -17.81 20.80
N GLN A 198 -10.55 -17.95 22.07
CA GLN A 198 -9.86 -16.89 22.79
C GLN A 198 -8.41 -16.67 22.32
N GLU A 199 -7.70 -17.70 21.89
CA GLU A 199 -6.30 -17.58 21.44
C GLU A 199 -6.23 -16.79 20.12
N THR A 200 -7.12 -17.11 19.18
CA THR A 200 -7.30 -16.36 17.93
C THR A 200 -7.70 -14.90 18.19
N LYS A 201 -8.58 -14.64 19.18
CA LYS A 201 -8.97 -13.28 19.59
C LYS A 201 -7.81 -12.49 20.17
N ASP A 202 -7.02 -13.10 21.07
CA ASP A 202 -5.89 -12.46 21.71
C ASP A 202 -4.80 -12.08 20.68
N VAL A 203 -4.63 -12.87 19.61
CA VAL A 203 -3.78 -12.50 18.48
C VAL A 203 -4.34 -11.31 17.72
N TYR A 204 -5.60 -11.34 17.26
CA TYR A 204 -6.16 -10.23 16.50
C TYR A 204 -6.19 -8.92 17.30
N ALA A 205 -6.58 -8.96 18.57
CA ALA A 205 -6.59 -7.79 19.45
C ALA A 205 -5.18 -7.23 19.77
N SER A 206 -4.10 -7.92 19.38
CA SER A 206 -2.72 -7.45 19.59
C SER A 206 -2.19 -6.48 18.51
N TRP A 207 -2.89 -6.36 17.37
CA TRP A 207 -2.41 -5.58 16.21
C TRP A 207 -2.54 -4.07 16.41
N GLY A 208 -3.70 -3.62 16.90
CA GLY A 208 -4.00 -2.22 17.15
C GLY A 208 -4.32 -1.37 15.91
N PRO A 209 -4.65 -0.07 16.11
CA PRO A 209 -5.12 0.81 15.05
C PRO A 209 -4.11 1.06 13.93
N GLY A 210 -4.59 1.03 12.68
CA GLY A 210 -3.84 1.32 11.46
C GLY A 210 -2.96 0.19 10.97
N ILE A 211 -2.99 -0.98 11.63
CA ILE A 211 -2.11 -2.13 11.41
C ILE A 211 -2.95 -3.40 11.15
N TYR A 212 -2.48 -4.26 10.25
CA TYR A 212 -3.11 -5.52 9.87
C TYR A 212 -2.05 -6.55 9.45
N ASP A 213 -2.19 -7.83 9.79
CA ASP A 213 -1.33 -8.87 9.20
C ASP A 213 -2.04 -9.61 8.05
N PRO A 214 -1.79 -9.23 6.78
CA PRO A 214 -2.41 -9.88 5.62
C PRO A 214 -1.89 -11.28 5.35
N ARG A 215 -0.97 -11.82 6.17
CA ARG A 215 -0.39 -13.17 5.99
C ARG A 215 -0.65 -14.09 7.19
N PHE A 216 -1.25 -13.61 8.28
CA PHE A 216 -1.45 -14.40 9.50
C PHE A 216 -2.31 -15.65 9.26
N ASN A 217 -3.35 -15.56 8.44
CA ASN A 217 -4.19 -16.69 8.08
C ASN A 217 -3.51 -17.72 7.14
N HIS A 218 -2.38 -17.36 6.53
CA HIS A 218 -1.56 -18.26 5.71
C HIS A 218 -0.50 -18.99 6.56
N ASP A 219 0.31 -18.24 7.32
CA ASP A 219 1.51 -18.78 7.98
C ASP A 219 1.45 -18.84 9.52
N GLY A 220 0.39 -18.31 10.13
CA GLY A 220 0.20 -18.27 11.58
C GLY A 220 1.17 -17.35 12.32
N LEU A 221 2.02 -16.59 11.62
CA LEU A 221 2.97 -15.67 12.24
C LEU A 221 2.28 -14.35 12.55
N ASN A 222 2.24 -13.95 13.82
CA ASN A 222 1.74 -12.64 14.23
C ASN A 222 2.82 -11.56 13.99
N ASN A 223 2.83 -10.95 12.82
CA ASN A 223 3.74 -9.84 12.47
C ASN A 223 2.98 -8.81 11.61
N PRO A 224 2.12 -7.98 12.22
CA PRO A 224 1.20 -7.10 11.52
C PRO A 224 1.92 -5.86 10.97
N VAL A 225 1.43 -5.34 9.84
CA VAL A 225 2.02 -4.20 9.11
C VAL A 225 1.03 -3.07 8.91
N VAL A 226 1.54 -1.85 8.78
CA VAL A 226 0.72 -0.65 8.62
C VAL A 226 -0.03 -0.70 7.28
N ILE A 227 -1.33 -0.36 7.29
CA ILE A 227 -2.19 -0.39 6.10
C ILE A 227 -1.64 0.59 5.04
N PRO A 228 -1.21 0.16 3.84
CA PRO A 228 -0.60 1.08 2.89
C PRO A 228 -1.63 2.00 2.21
N PRO A 229 -1.23 3.21 1.77
CA PRO A 229 -2.06 4.00 0.85
C PRO A 229 -2.22 3.25 -0.49
N ALA A 230 -3.36 3.45 -1.15
CA ALA A 230 -3.70 2.87 -2.45
C ALA A 230 -3.86 3.96 -3.53
N TYR A 231 -3.02 5.00 -3.47
CA TYR A 231 -2.92 6.07 -4.46
C TYR A 231 -1.56 6.10 -5.16
N GLY A 232 -1.47 6.79 -6.29
CA GLY A 232 -0.21 7.01 -7.01
C GLY A 232 0.40 5.72 -7.59
N LEU A 233 -0.42 4.69 -7.80
CA LEU A 233 0.02 3.35 -8.21
C LEU A 233 0.21 3.20 -9.72
N TYR A 234 -0.30 4.14 -10.53
CA TYR A 234 -0.27 3.99 -11.98
C TYR A 234 1.14 4.12 -12.56
N GLY A 235 1.52 3.17 -13.41
CA GLY A 235 2.88 3.04 -13.95
C GLY A 235 3.85 2.22 -13.08
N LEU A 236 3.45 1.76 -11.89
CA LEU A 236 4.29 0.86 -11.09
C LEU A 236 4.19 -0.59 -11.61
N PRO A 237 5.28 -1.22 -12.10
CA PRO A 237 5.27 -2.63 -12.52
C PRO A 237 5.18 -3.60 -11.32
N LYS A 238 5.46 -3.11 -10.11
CA LYS A 238 5.28 -3.78 -8.83
C LYS A 238 4.58 -2.80 -7.90
N ALA A 239 3.38 -3.10 -7.40
CA ALA A 239 2.60 -2.14 -6.61
C ALA A 239 2.82 -2.28 -5.09
N ILE A 240 2.87 -3.52 -4.60
CA ILE A 240 2.98 -3.81 -3.16
C ILE A 240 4.41 -3.62 -2.67
N PHE A 241 4.60 -3.29 -1.39
CA PHE A 241 5.93 -3.05 -0.81
C PHE A 241 6.84 -4.29 -0.79
N THR A 242 6.27 -5.50 -0.92
CA THR A 242 6.97 -6.77 -1.15
C THR A 242 7.19 -7.08 -2.63
N GLY A 243 6.55 -6.36 -3.55
CA GLY A 243 6.65 -6.61 -5.00
C GLY A 243 6.08 -7.95 -5.48
N ASP A 244 5.20 -8.60 -4.70
CA ASP A 244 4.66 -9.93 -5.06
C ASP A 244 3.82 -9.92 -6.35
N GLY A 245 3.01 -8.88 -6.56
CA GLY A 245 2.17 -8.73 -7.74
C GLY A 245 2.91 -8.25 -8.99
N ASP A 246 2.64 -8.90 -10.12
CA ASP A 246 3.06 -8.56 -11.48
C ASP A 246 2.16 -9.28 -12.52
N ILE A 247 2.41 -9.03 -13.81
CA ILE A 247 1.63 -9.59 -14.93
C ILE A 247 1.88 -11.09 -15.21
N GLU A 248 2.90 -11.71 -14.62
CA GLU A 248 3.14 -13.15 -14.76
C GLU A 248 2.26 -13.95 -13.79
N HIS A 249 1.89 -13.34 -12.65
CA HIS A 249 1.12 -13.98 -11.57
C HIS A 249 -0.34 -13.46 -11.48
N GLU A 250 -0.64 -12.29 -12.03
CA GLU A 250 -2.01 -11.83 -12.32
C GLU A 250 -2.02 -11.04 -13.64
N PRO A 251 -2.51 -11.63 -14.75
CA PRO A 251 -2.48 -11.00 -16.08
C PRO A 251 -3.14 -9.62 -16.15
N VAL A 252 -4.07 -9.30 -15.26
CA VAL A 252 -4.66 -7.96 -15.16
C VAL A 252 -3.63 -6.92 -14.69
N GLY A 253 -2.73 -7.27 -13.75
CA GLY A 253 -1.63 -6.41 -13.33
C GLY A 253 -1.26 -6.48 -11.84
N PRO A 254 -0.23 -5.71 -11.44
CA PRO A 254 0.39 -5.82 -10.11
C PRO A 254 -0.48 -5.31 -8.95
N VAL A 255 -1.49 -4.47 -9.22
CA VAL A 255 -2.48 -4.06 -8.21
C VAL A 255 -3.60 -5.10 -8.15
N ALA A 256 -4.08 -5.57 -9.30
CA ALA A 256 -5.07 -6.64 -9.39
C ALA A 256 -4.65 -7.92 -8.65
N TYR A 257 -3.37 -8.28 -8.67
CA TYR A 257 -2.83 -9.39 -7.87
C TYR A 257 -3.19 -9.25 -6.38
N TRP A 258 -2.98 -8.06 -5.83
CA TRP A 258 -3.23 -7.80 -4.42
C TRP A 258 -4.72 -7.62 -4.11
N ASN A 259 -5.50 -7.09 -5.06
CA ASN A 259 -6.95 -7.07 -4.95
C ASN A 259 -7.51 -8.49 -4.85
N ARG A 260 -7.06 -9.42 -5.72
CA ARG A 260 -7.43 -10.85 -5.66
C ARG A 260 -7.00 -11.48 -4.34
N TYR A 261 -5.75 -11.26 -3.94
CA TYR A 261 -5.20 -11.74 -2.66
C TYR A 261 -6.09 -11.32 -1.48
N VAL A 262 -6.37 -10.02 -1.34
CA VAL A 262 -7.17 -9.50 -0.23
C VAL A 262 -8.63 -9.93 -0.33
N ALA A 263 -9.27 -9.82 -1.50
CA ALA A 263 -10.67 -10.17 -1.68
C ALA A 263 -10.93 -11.65 -1.40
N VAL A 264 -10.13 -12.56 -1.97
CA VAL A 264 -10.30 -14.00 -1.76
C VAL A 264 -9.82 -14.39 -0.36
N THR A 265 -8.55 -14.15 -0.03
CA THR A 265 -7.96 -14.83 1.14
C THR A 265 -8.21 -14.09 2.45
N GLN A 266 -8.40 -12.77 2.45
CA GLN A 266 -8.55 -11.98 3.68
C GLN A 266 -10.02 -11.63 3.96
N MET A 267 -10.72 -11.10 2.95
CA MET A 267 -12.14 -10.75 3.06
C MET A 267 -13.04 -12.01 3.04
N HIS A 268 -12.60 -13.10 2.37
CA HIS A 268 -13.37 -14.33 2.11
C HIS A 268 -14.47 -14.16 1.05
N GLY A 269 -14.22 -13.30 0.06
CA GLY A 269 -15.03 -13.21 -1.16
C GLY A 269 -14.94 -14.47 -2.02
N HIS A 270 -16.01 -14.74 -2.76
CA HIS A 270 -16.18 -15.95 -3.57
C HIS A 270 -15.31 -15.86 -4.82
N GLY A 271 -14.12 -16.42 -4.74
CA GLY A 271 -13.15 -16.41 -5.82
C GLY A 271 -12.00 -17.39 -5.57
N TYR A 272 -11.03 -17.35 -6.46
CA TYR A 272 -9.86 -18.22 -6.45
C TYR A 272 -8.56 -17.42 -6.36
N PHE A 273 -7.62 -17.90 -5.55
CA PHE A 273 -6.26 -17.39 -5.42
C PHE A 273 -5.26 -18.55 -5.41
N LEU A 274 -4.15 -18.40 -6.15
CA LEU A 274 -3.02 -19.32 -6.18
C LEU A 274 -1.73 -18.52 -6.34
N ASP A 275 -0.71 -18.81 -5.54
CA ASP A 275 0.68 -18.42 -5.82
C ASP A 275 1.67 -19.50 -5.31
N ASP A 276 2.20 -20.29 -6.26
CA ASP A 276 3.20 -21.34 -6.02
C ASP A 276 4.46 -20.82 -5.30
N ARG A 277 4.79 -19.52 -5.41
CA ARG A 277 5.99 -18.93 -4.78
C ARG A 277 5.90 -18.89 -3.25
N ILE A 278 4.68 -18.94 -2.71
CA ILE A 278 4.37 -18.98 -1.28
C ILE A 278 3.68 -20.29 -0.85
N ASP A 279 3.48 -21.25 -1.75
CA ASP A 279 2.81 -22.54 -1.50
C ASP A 279 1.36 -22.38 -0.99
N TRP A 280 0.62 -21.41 -1.57
CA TRP A 280 -0.75 -21.11 -1.12
C TRP A 280 -1.79 -21.15 -2.25
N GLU A 281 -2.83 -21.94 -2.03
CA GLU A 281 -4.03 -22.05 -2.85
C GLU A 281 -5.27 -21.87 -1.97
N VAL A 282 -6.22 -21.03 -2.41
CA VAL A 282 -7.50 -20.77 -1.73
C VAL A 282 -8.61 -20.72 -2.77
N ASP A 283 -9.68 -21.48 -2.53
CA ASP A 283 -10.88 -21.52 -3.36
C ASP A 283 -12.14 -21.38 -2.51
N TYR A 284 -12.83 -20.26 -2.66
CA TYR A 284 -14.10 -19.97 -1.99
C TYR A 284 -15.27 -19.82 -2.98
N ARG A 285 -15.14 -20.36 -4.21
CA ARG A 285 -16.20 -20.28 -5.23
C ARG A 285 -17.35 -21.21 -4.89
N GLU A 286 -18.44 -20.66 -4.37
CA GLU A 286 -19.73 -21.36 -4.20
C GLU A 286 -20.51 -21.34 -5.53
N ASP A 287 -20.04 -22.12 -6.51
CA ASP A 287 -20.51 -22.21 -7.91
C ASP A 287 -20.28 -20.97 -8.82
N ASP A 288 -19.81 -19.83 -8.30
CA ASP A 288 -19.48 -18.61 -9.08
C ASP A 288 -18.14 -17.97 -8.64
N ASP A 289 -17.51 -17.19 -9.53
CA ASP A 289 -16.31 -16.37 -9.25
C ASP A 289 -16.67 -14.89 -9.30
N LEU A 290 -16.97 -14.34 -8.13
CA LEU A 290 -17.39 -12.94 -7.95
C LEU A 290 -16.21 -11.96 -7.92
N VAL A 291 -14.97 -12.42 -8.08
CA VAL A 291 -13.75 -11.59 -7.98
C VAL A 291 -13.11 -11.34 -9.35
N THR A 292 -12.88 -12.39 -10.15
CA THR A 292 -11.99 -12.34 -11.32
C THR A 292 -12.36 -11.25 -12.33
N ASP A 293 -13.63 -11.18 -12.75
CA ASP A 293 -14.07 -10.24 -13.80
C ASP A 293 -14.07 -8.77 -13.32
N LYS A 294 -14.04 -8.53 -12.01
CA LYS A 294 -14.02 -7.18 -11.41
C LYS A 294 -12.62 -6.57 -11.31
N LEU A 295 -11.57 -7.38 -11.38
CA LEU A 295 -10.18 -6.94 -11.20
C LEU A 295 -9.73 -5.84 -12.18
N PRO A 296 -10.07 -5.88 -13.49
CA PRO A 296 -9.67 -4.82 -14.42
C PRO A 296 -10.26 -3.47 -14.07
N ALA A 297 -11.55 -3.45 -13.69
CA ALA A 297 -12.26 -2.26 -13.25
C ALA A 297 -11.65 -1.69 -11.96
N LEU A 298 -11.55 -2.53 -10.93
CA LEU A 298 -10.99 -2.15 -9.63
C LEU A 298 -9.57 -1.57 -9.73
N GLN A 299 -8.69 -2.23 -10.51
CA GLN A 299 -7.34 -1.72 -10.77
C GLN A 299 -7.37 -0.39 -11.55
N ALA A 300 -8.21 -0.24 -12.56
CA ALA A 300 -8.35 1.02 -13.29
C ALA A 300 -8.76 2.16 -12.35
N TYR A 301 -9.68 1.91 -11.41
CA TYR A 301 -10.02 2.90 -10.41
C TYR A 301 -8.84 3.27 -9.51
N GLN A 302 -8.14 2.30 -8.91
CA GLN A 302 -6.98 2.56 -8.05
C GLN A 302 -5.84 3.30 -8.80
N PHE A 303 -5.66 3.02 -10.09
CA PHE A 303 -4.74 3.79 -10.95
C PHE A 303 -5.19 5.24 -11.19
N SER A 304 -6.49 5.53 -11.17
CA SER A 304 -7.01 6.90 -11.28
C SER A 304 -6.78 7.74 -10.01
N ILE A 305 -6.58 7.10 -8.86
CA ILE A 305 -6.35 7.80 -7.58
C ILE A 305 -4.93 8.36 -7.55
N SER A 306 -4.82 9.66 -7.81
CA SER A 306 -3.54 10.39 -7.74
C SER A 306 -3.09 10.58 -6.28
N ALA A 307 -1.78 10.57 -6.05
CA ALA A 307 -1.21 10.94 -4.75
C ALA A 307 -1.61 12.37 -4.36
N PRO A 308 -1.97 12.63 -3.09
CA PRO A 308 -2.52 13.92 -2.69
C PRO A 308 -1.42 14.97 -2.57
N ALA A 309 -1.68 16.15 -3.14
CA ALA A 309 -0.79 17.30 -3.01
C ALA A 309 -0.74 17.78 -1.54
N PRO A 310 0.43 18.25 -1.06
CA PRO A 310 0.57 18.76 0.30
C PRO A 310 -0.34 19.99 0.54
N PRO A 311 -0.96 20.13 1.73
CA PRO A 311 -1.79 21.29 2.05
C PRO A 311 -1.01 22.60 1.94
N ALA A 312 -1.69 23.67 1.51
CA ALA A 312 -1.05 24.97 1.36
C ALA A 312 -0.48 25.48 2.70
N GLY A 313 0.85 25.63 2.77
CA GLY A 313 1.55 26.08 3.98
C GLY A 313 1.91 24.97 4.97
N SER A 314 1.81 23.69 4.61
CA SER A 314 2.24 22.57 5.48
C SER A 314 3.75 22.39 5.59
N PHE A 315 4.55 23.11 4.78
CA PHE A 315 6.01 23.03 4.75
C PHE A 315 6.68 24.38 4.46
N ASP A 316 7.94 24.56 4.89
CA ASP A 316 8.79 25.67 4.50
C ASP A 316 9.38 25.43 3.10
N GLY A 317 8.85 26.13 2.09
CA GLY A 317 9.31 26.02 0.71
C GLY A 317 10.78 26.41 0.48
N ALA A 318 11.36 27.30 1.28
CA ALA A 318 12.78 27.65 1.18
C ALA A 318 13.67 26.57 1.78
N ALA A 319 13.21 25.88 2.84
CA ALA A 319 13.85 24.67 3.37
C ALA A 319 13.72 23.49 2.40
N ALA A 320 12.54 23.25 1.84
CA ALA A 320 12.29 22.19 0.86
C ALA A 320 13.20 22.30 -0.38
N VAL A 321 13.50 23.52 -0.86
CA VAL A 321 14.46 23.73 -1.97
C VAL A 321 15.89 23.30 -1.58
N ARG A 322 16.33 23.57 -0.33
CA ARG A 322 17.62 23.08 0.18
C ARG A 322 17.60 21.56 0.37
N GLY A 323 16.48 21.03 0.85
CA GLY A 323 16.22 19.59 0.99
C GLY A 323 16.30 18.84 -0.34
N LYS A 324 15.71 19.35 -1.43
CA LYS A 324 15.85 18.75 -2.77
C LYS A 324 17.32 18.63 -3.19
N ALA A 325 18.12 19.67 -2.93
CA ALA A 325 19.55 19.65 -3.23
C ALA A 325 20.33 18.64 -2.36
N LEU A 326 19.95 18.46 -1.09
CA LEU A 326 20.51 17.42 -0.22
C LEU A 326 20.12 16.01 -0.67
N PHE A 327 18.85 15.82 -1.08
CA PHE A 327 18.25 14.54 -1.47
C PHE A 327 18.93 13.93 -2.70
N SER A 328 19.22 14.74 -3.72
CA SER A 328 20.01 14.33 -4.89
C SER A 328 21.52 14.44 -4.67
N GLY A 329 21.95 15.28 -3.72
CA GLY A 329 23.34 15.50 -3.34
C GLY A 329 23.77 14.64 -2.16
N LYS A 330 24.16 15.27 -1.06
CA LYS A 330 24.84 14.65 0.10
C LYS A 330 24.13 13.41 0.67
N ALA A 331 22.80 13.38 0.71
CA ALA A 331 22.03 12.28 1.28
C ALA A 331 21.83 11.10 0.32
N GLN A 332 22.07 11.28 -0.99
CA GLN A 332 22.01 10.25 -2.04
C GLN A 332 20.66 9.48 -2.13
N CYS A 333 19.58 10.00 -1.55
CA CYS A 333 18.24 9.39 -1.57
C CYS A 333 17.72 9.15 -2.99
N ALA A 334 18.09 10.04 -3.93
CA ALA A 334 17.78 9.94 -5.35
C ALA A 334 18.35 8.68 -6.05
N SER A 335 19.28 7.95 -5.43
CA SER A 335 19.83 6.69 -5.99
C SER A 335 18.82 5.55 -6.04
N CYS A 336 17.81 5.58 -5.17
CA CYS A 336 16.67 4.66 -5.18
C CYS A 336 15.35 5.39 -5.47
N HIS A 337 15.17 6.63 -4.99
CA HIS A 337 13.95 7.39 -5.20
C HIS A 337 14.09 8.34 -6.40
N SER A 338 14.04 7.79 -7.62
CA SER A 338 14.28 8.51 -8.88
C SER A 338 13.03 8.62 -9.76
N GLY A 339 13.12 9.40 -10.84
CA GLY A 339 12.08 9.53 -11.86
C GLY A 339 10.74 10.10 -11.39
N PRO A 340 9.71 10.05 -12.26
CA PRO A 340 8.44 10.74 -12.02
C PRO A 340 7.60 10.11 -10.89
N LEU A 341 7.93 8.91 -10.43
CA LEU A 341 7.27 8.21 -9.31
C LEU A 341 8.13 8.15 -8.02
N PHE A 342 9.32 8.76 -7.99
CA PHE A 342 10.24 8.69 -6.84
C PHE A 342 10.59 7.24 -6.42
N THR A 343 10.84 6.38 -7.39
CA THR A 343 11.20 4.98 -7.19
C THR A 343 11.99 4.45 -8.40
N ASP A 344 12.98 3.59 -8.14
CA ASP A 344 13.80 2.92 -9.16
C ASP A 344 13.16 1.61 -9.67
N VAL A 345 11.91 1.37 -9.28
CA VAL A 345 11.05 0.26 -9.68
C VAL A 345 10.46 0.57 -11.07
N VAL A 346 11.34 0.70 -12.05
CA VAL A 346 11.05 0.87 -13.48
C VAL A 346 11.47 -0.38 -14.26
N ASP A 347 11.14 -0.46 -15.55
CA ASP A 347 11.69 -1.39 -16.55
C ASP A 347 12.02 -2.81 -16.03
N GLY A 348 10.97 -3.59 -15.73
CA GLY A 348 11.08 -4.93 -15.15
C GLY A 348 10.95 -4.97 -13.62
N GLY A 349 10.87 -3.81 -12.96
CA GLY A 349 10.44 -3.70 -11.57
C GLY A 349 11.49 -4.13 -10.56
N LYS A 350 12.66 -3.47 -10.59
CA LYS A 350 13.79 -3.69 -9.66
C LYS A 350 13.33 -3.78 -8.19
N LEU A 351 13.70 -4.88 -7.52
CA LEU A 351 13.51 -5.08 -6.09
C LEU A 351 14.86 -5.16 -5.36
N HIS A 352 14.85 -4.89 -4.05
CA HIS A 352 16.04 -4.72 -3.22
C HIS A 352 16.09 -5.79 -2.12
N PRO A 353 17.29 -6.26 -1.70
CA PRO A 353 17.40 -7.33 -0.71
C PRO A 353 16.88 -6.91 0.68
N PRO A 354 16.55 -7.85 1.58
CA PRO A 354 16.07 -7.57 2.94
C PRO A 354 16.89 -6.51 3.70
N SER A 355 18.22 -6.52 3.53
CA SER A 355 19.17 -5.59 4.15
C SER A 355 19.09 -4.14 3.66
N ALA A 356 18.33 -3.84 2.60
CA ALA A 356 18.14 -2.48 2.10
C ALA A 356 17.11 -1.67 2.94
N SER A 357 16.31 -2.34 3.77
CA SER A 357 15.39 -1.68 4.68
C SER A 357 16.11 -1.07 5.88
N VAL A 358 15.70 0.14 6.26
CA VAL A 358 16.06 0.80 7.53
C VAL A 358 14.94 0.75 8.57
N ALA A 359 13.85 0.04 8.29
CA ALA A 359 12.83 -0.29 9.29
C ALA A 359 13.41 -1.18 10.40
N LEU A 360 12.71 -1.31 11.53
CA LEU A 360 13.15 -2.17 12.63
C LEU A 360 12.97 -3.64 12.27
N ASP A 361 11.83 -3.99 11.67
CA ASP A 361 11.70 -5.26 10.96
C ASP A 361 12.38 -5.17 9.58
N LYS A 362 13.31 -6.09 9.32
CA LYS A 362 13.98 -6.26 8.01
C LYS A 362 13.66 -7.63 7.38
N ASP A 363 12.88 -8.45 8.08
CA ASP A 363 12.63 -9.86 7.85
C ASP A 363 11.20 -10.16 7.39
N TYR A 364 10.23 -9.25 7.53
CA TYR A 364 8.84 -9.43 7.02
C TYR A 364 8.79 -10.02 5.59
N VAL A 365 9.63 -9.51 4.69
CA VAL A 365 9.71 -9.99 3.29
C VAL A 365 10.04 -11.49 3.18
N LYS A 366 10.60 -12.16 4.20
CA LYS A 366 10.78 -13.62 4.17
C LYS A 366 9.46 -14.39 4.02
N ARG A 367 8.33 -13.77 4.40
CA ARG A 367 6.93 -14.24 4.23
C ARG A 367 6.33 -13.92 2.85
N SER A 368 7.06 -13.20 2.00
CA SER A 368 6.60 -12.75 0.67
C SER A 368 7.13 -13.64 -0.45
N ALA A 369 6.49 -13.58 -1.61
CA ALA A 369 6.86 -14.37 -2.78
C ALA A 369 8.24 -13.98 -3.31
N THR A 370 8.55 -12.67 -3.34
CA THR A 370 9.83 -12.18 -3.87
C THR A 370 11.00 -12.29 -2.89
N LYS A 371 10.70 -12.23 -1.58
CA LYS A 371 11.70 -12.11 -0.50
C LYS A 371 12.54 -10.82 -0.57
N GLN A 372 11.98 -9.78 -1.21
CA GLN A 372 12.62 -8.51 -1.50
C GLN A 372 11.71 -7.31 -1.23
N TRP A 373 12.31 -6.14 -1.04
CA TRP A 373 11.63 -4.88 -0.86
C TRP A 373 11.46 -4.13 -2.18
N ARG A 374 10.28 -3.53 -2.37
CA ARG A 374 10.06 -2.48 -3.36
C ARG A 374 10.40 -1.12 -2.74
N VAL A 375 11.13 -0.27 -3.46
CA VAL A 375 11.32 1.14 -3.07
C VAL A 375 9.97 1.86 -3.15
N SER A 376 9.54 2.41 -2.02
CA SER A 376 8.24 3.09 -1.92
C SER A 376 8.24 4.39 -2.73
N PRO A 377 7.13 4.74 -3.42
CA PRO A 377 7.00 6.02 -4.11
C PRO A 377 6.85 7.11 -3.04
N LEU A 378 7.39 8.31 -3.27
CA LEU A 378 7.37 9.39 -2.27
C LEU A 378 6.31 10.47 -2.50
N LYS A 379 5.56 10.42 -3.62
CA LYS A 379 4.46 11.36 -3.85
C LYS A 379 3.36 11.15 -2.80
N GLY A 380 2.94 12.22 -2.13
CA GLY A 380 1.99 12.20 -1.03
C GLY A 380 2.53 11.64 0.29
N ILE A 381 3.85 11.50 0.48
CA ILE A 381 4.41 10.88 1.69
C ILE A 381 4.10 11.67 2.97
N TRP A 382 3.81 12.97 2.85
CA TRP A 382 3.38 13.82 3.97
C TRP A 382 2.13 13.31 4.71
N GLN A 383 1.29 12.48 4.06
CA GLN A 383 -0.09 12.23 4.49
C GLN A 383 -0.26 11.11 5.54
N HIS A 384 0.59 10.08 5.52
CA HIS A 384 0.24 8.76 6.08
C HIS A 384 1.13 8.21 7.22
N PRO A 385 1.55 9.01 8.23
CA PRO A 385 2.27 8.46 9.38
C PRO A 385 1.45 7.36 10.09
N PRO A 386 2.09 6.41 10.79
CA PRO A 386 3.54 6.22 10.87
C PRO A 386 4.14 5.64 9.57
N TYR A 387 5.46 5.65 9.50
CA TYR A 387 6.27 5.31 8.34
C TYR A 387 6.99 3.98 8.48
N PHE A 388 7.41 3.44 7.33
CA PHE A 388 7.81 2.04 7.11
C PHE A 388 6.65 1.06 7.27
N HIS A 389 6.83 -0.17 6.78
CA HIS A 389 5.79 -1.22 6.85
C HIS A 389 5.48 -1.64 8.30
N ASP A 390 6.43 -1.49 9.21
CA ASP A 390 6.32 -1.82 10.64
C ASP A 390 5.89 -0.62 11.52
N GLY A 391 5.61 0.54 10.91
CA GLY A 391 5.22 1.76 11.64
C GLY A 391 6.31 2.32 12.57
N SER A 392 7.55 1.86 12.44
CA SER A 392 8.60 2.13 13.42
C SER A 392 9.10 3.58 13.45
N ALA A 393 8.65 4.46 12.56
CA ALA A 393 8.95 5.89 12.57
C ALA A 393 7.65 6.71 12.61
N ALA A 394 7.44 7.49 13.67
CA ALA A 394 6.21 8.26 13.84
C ALA A 394 6.14 9.49 12.91
N THR A 395 7.29 10.05 12.55
CA THR A 395 7.42 11.30 11.80
C THR A 395 8.39 11.18 10.61
N LEU A 396 8.34 12.14 9.67
CA LEU A 396 9.33 12.23 8.59
C LEU A 396 10.72 12.58 9.13
N GLU A 397 10.76 13.34 10.22
CA GLU A 397 11.97 13.63 10.98
C GLU A 397 12.63 12.33 11.50
N ASP A 398 11.84 11.38 12.01
CA ASP A 398 12.33 10.05 12.43
C ASP A 398 12.86 9.23 11.24
N VAL A 399 12.17 9.28 10.08
CA VAL A 399 12.63 8.61 8.84
C VAL A 399 13.99 9.16 8.41
N VAL A 400 14.14 10.49 8.32
CA VAL A 400 15.40 11.14 7.92
C VAL A 400 16.51 10.85 8.93
N SER A 401 16.21 10.92 10.23
CA SER A 401 17.16 10.59 11.30
C SER A 401 17.65 9.14 11.19
N ARG A 402 16.76 8.19 10.88
CA ARG A 402 17.11 6.77 10.75
C ARG A 402 17.99 6.49 9.53
N TYR A 403 17.65 7.06 8.38
CA TYR A 403 18.52 6.96 7.19
C TYR A 403 19.90 7.60 7.45
N ASN A 404 19.95 8.75 8.13
CA ASN A 404 21.20 9.40 8.50
C ASN A 404 22.10 8.53 9.39
N GLN A 405 21.51 7.82 10.36
CA GLN A 405 22.20 6.88 11.24
C GLN A 405 22.64 5.61 10.51
N GLU A 406 21.71 4.85 9.93
CA GLU A 406 21.98 3.53 9.33
C GLU A 406 22.97 3.62 8.16
N HIS A 407 22.87 4.67 7.34
CA HIS A 407 23.76 4.87 6.18
C HIS A 407 24.95 5.80 6.46
N ASN A 408 25.11 6.30 7.71
CA ASN A 408 26.18 7.21 8.11
C ASN A 408 26.29 8.44 7.18
N LEU A 409 25.16 9.09 6.86
CA LEU A 409 25.10 10.20 5.89
C LEU A 409 25.77 11.50 6.41
N ASN A 410 26.10 11.55 7.71
CA ASN A 410 26.74 12.69 8.38
C ASN A 410 25.99 14.02 8.17
N LEU A 411 24.66 13.97 8.16
CA LEU A 411 23.78 15.14 8.04
C LEU A 411 23.68 15.85 9.40
N SER A 412 23.97 17.15 9.39
CA SER A 412 23.70 18.06 10.51
C SER A 412 22.20 18.19 10.79
N ALA A 413 21.84 18.69 11.98
CA ALA A 413 20.43 18.89 12.34
C ALA A 413 19.67 19.80 11.36
N SER A 414 20.32 20.84 10.82
CA SER A 414 19.74 21.71 9.79
C SER A 414 19.54 21.01 8.45
N GLU A 415 20.47 20.13 8.04
CA GLU A 415 20.32 19.36 6.79
C GLU A 415 19.20 18.31 6.90
N GLN A 416 19.02 17.71 8.08
CA GLN A 416 17.91 16.79 8.35
C GLN A 416 16.56 17.53 8.36
N ALA A 417 16.49 18.72 8.94
CA ALA A 417 15.29 19.57 8.88
C ALA A 417 14.95 19.97 7.43
N ASP A 418 15.93 20.46 6.66
CA ASP A 418 15.75 20.83 5.24
C ASP A 418 15.25 19.65 4.39
N LEU A 419 15.82 18.45 4.58
CA LEU A 419 15.35 17.21 3.94
C LEU A 419 13.91 16.84 4.34
N THR A 420 13.56 17.05 5.61
CA THR A 420 12.21 16.74 6.10
C THR A 420 11.17 17.68 5.50
N GLU A 421 11.46 18.97 5.39
CA GLU A 421 10.61 19.94 4.68
C GLU A 421 10.49 19.62 3.18
N TYR A 422 11.53 19.03 2.56
CA TYR A 422 11.39 18.50 1.20
C TYR A 422 10.44 17.30 1.14
N LEU A 423 10.54 16.32 2.04
CA LEU A 423 9.60 15.19 2.08
C LEU A 423 8.15 15.64 2.35
N LYS A 424 7.93 16.68 3.17
CA LYS A 424 6.60 17.28 3.37
C LYS A 424 6.03 17.97 2.11
N SER A 425 6.88 18.25 1.11
CA SER A 425 6.49 18.89 -0.15
C SER A 425 6.18 17.90 -1.29
N LEU A 426 6.32 16.59 -1.05
CA LEU A 426 6.13 15.51 -2.04
C LEU A 426 4.78 14.82 -1.91
#